data_AF-A0A7C2C2P8-F1
#
_entry.id   AF-A0A7C2C2P8-F1
#
_cell.length_a   1.000
_cell.length_b   1.000
_cell.length_c   1.000
_cell.angle_alpha   90.00
_cell.angle_beta   90.00
_cell.angle_gamma   90.00
#
_symmetry.space_group_name_H-M   'P 1'
#
loop_
_entity.id
_entity.type
_entity.pdbx_description
1 polymer ?
#
loop_
_entity_poly.entity_id
_entity_poly.type
_entity_poly.pdbx_seq_one_letter_code
_entity_poly.pdbx_strand_id
1 'polypeptide(L)'
;MIQGYVINNIFRNSFDGIDLSIGSMNTQIIRNMFQDILDDAIELNVGVSNVEVGYNLIWRVGSGVSLDASDSGQPGPVFIHHNVIDNSALQRGGRPGNFRAADWPVWTTIDPFSSHETGNRAAWWRIYNNTIVTRQSGYRWNAAGPTAVAGNPQKYVYNNIFYILDGRILFRDDLAADGSHYDGNVIYRSNSADLPLFYHFGDGGSYWSLDEFQLKAGVGWEQTGLEIDPGFRLGISPAFSRDLRTILEGYRPTEARVFTTGASYAGLNWPGTGGVSYRGALPPVGLWP
;
A
#
# COMPACT_ATOMS: atom_id res chain seq x y z
N MET A 1 5.82 24.06 -13.73
CA MET A 1 4.56 23.31 -13.51
C MET A 1 4.54 22.19 -14.53
N ILE A 2 4.61 20.94 -14.07
CA ILE A 2 4.61 19.76 -14.94
C ILE A 2 3.32 18.99 -14.64
N GLN A 3 2.51 18.80 -15.67
CA GLN A 3 1.27 18.01 -15.62
C GLN A 3 1.45 16.74 -16.44
N GLY A 4 1.05 15.59 -15.89
CA GLY A 4 1.19 14.29 -16.55
C GLY A 4 -0.11 13.49 -16.57
N TYR A 5 -0.35 12.79 -17.68
CA TYR A 5 -1.43 11.81 -17.81
C TYR A 5 -0.83 10.49 -18.30
N VAL A 6 -0.72 9.52 -17.40
CA VAL A 6 -0.23 8.17 -17.69
C VAL A 6 -1.40 7.22 -17.49
N ILE A 7 -2.11 6.91 -18.57
CA ILE A 7 -3.38 6.17 -18.52
C ILE A 7 -3.36 5.00 -19.51
N ASN A 8 -3.79 3.82 -19.05
CA ASN A 8 -3.92 2.60 -19.87
C ASN A 8 -2.60 2.12 -20.52
N ASN A 9 -1.48 2.22 -19.79
CA ASN A 9 -0.18 1.76 -20.25
C ASN A 9 0.25 0.44 -19.59
N ILE A 10 1.26 -0.21 -20.18
CA ILE A 10 1.91 -1.39 -19.60
C ILE A 10 3.41 -1.08 -19.48
N PHE A 11 3.91 -1.07 -18.25
CA PHE A 11 5.32 -1.00 -17.88
C PHE A 11 5.76 -2.39 -17.44
N ARG A 12 6.84 -2.93 -18.03
CA ARG A 12 7.28 -4.29 -17.70
C ARG A 12 8.78 -4.52 -17.80
N ASN A 13 9.29 -5.40 -16.95
CA ASN A 13 10.68 -5.88 -16.98
C ASN A 13 11.70 -4.74 -16.93
N SER A 14 11.51 -3.81 -16.00
CA SER A 14 12.43 -2.68 -15.75
C SER A 14 12.94 -2.70 -14.32
N PHE A 15 13.96 -1.89 -14.05
CA PHE A 15 14.45 -1.69 -12.69
C PHE A 15 13.45 -0.82 -11.92
N ASP A 16 13.24 0.41 -12.39
CA ASP A 16 12.20 1.34 -11.92
C ASP A 16 11.08 1.51 -12.96
N GLY A 17 9.91 1.95 -12.50
CA GLY A 17 8.76 2.31 -13.33
C GLY A 17 8.70 3.82 -13.60
N ILE A 18 7.88 4.54 -12.84
CA ILE A 18 7.67 5.99 -12.97
C ILE A 18 8.22 6.71 -11.75
N ASP A 19 9.00 7.76 -11.97
CA ASP A 19 9.38 8.75 -10.96
C ASP A 19 8.66 10.09 -11.24
N LEU A 20 7.99 10.65 -10.22
CA LEU A 20 7.50 12.03 -10.24
C LEU A 20 8.38 12.92 -9.36
N SER A 21 9.17 13.76 -10.02
CA SER A 21 10.05 14.71 -9.37
C SER A 21 9.31 15.93 -8.79
N ILE A 22 10.02 16.67 -7.94
CA ILE A 22 9.57 17.90 -7.27
C ILE A 22 8.90 18.88 -8.25
N GLY A 23 7.75 19.42 -7.86
CA GLY A 23 6.99 20.39 -8.66
C GLY A 23 6.08 19.78 -9.73
N SER A 24 6.03 18.45 -9.82
CA SER A 24 4.97 17.74 -10.54
C SER A 24 3.64 17.94 -9.86
N MET A 25 2.61 18.31 -10.62
CA MET A 25 1.28 18.54 -10.07
C MET A 25 0.14 18.24 -11.04
N ASN A 26 -1.05 17.95 -10.50
CA ASN A 26 -2.23 17.60 -11.29
C ASN A 26 -1.99 16.37 -12.20
N THR A 27 -1.26 15.39 -11.69
CA THR A 27 -0.83 14.21 -12.45
C THR A 27 -1.74 13.03 -12.17
N GLN A 28 -2.10 12.28 -13.21
CA GLN A 28 -2.90 11.06 -13.11
C GLN A 28 -2.11 9.86 -13.62
N ILE A 29 -1.94 8.85 -12.77
CA ILE A 29 -1.37 7.53 -13.08
C ILE A 29 -2.49 6.51 -12.88
N ILE A 30 -3.27 6.26 -13.94
CA ILE A 30 -4.55 5.56 -13.84
C ILE A 30 -4.65 4.35 -14.77
N ARG A 31 -5.17 3.22 -14.28
CA ARG A 31 -5.45 2.03 -15.11
C ARG A 31 -4.23 1.50 -15.87
N ASN A 32 -3.04 1.64 -15.31
CA ASN A 32 -1.82 1.06 -15.87
C ASN A 32 -1.56 -0.33 -15.28
N MET A 33 -0.75 -1.11 -15.98
CA MET A 33 -0.15 -2.32 -15.48
C MET A 33 1.35 -2.10 -15.28
N PHE A 34 1.85 -2.34 -14.08
CA PHE A 34 3.27 -2.44 -13.76
C PHE A 34 3.57 -3.90 -13.47
N GLN A 35 4.48 -4.50 -14.22
CA GLN A 35 4.75 -5.93 -14.14
C GLN A 35 6.24 -6.22 -14.07
N ASP A 36 6.66 -7.07 -13.12
CA ASP A 36 8.06 -7.52 -13.05
C ASP A 36 9.03 -6.32 -12.97
N ILE A 37 8.67 -5.33 -12.15
CA ILE A 37 9.52 -4.16 -11.81
C ILE A 37 10.39 -4.55 -10.61
N LEU A 38 11.70 -4.34 -10.69
CA LEU A 38 12.62 -4.87 -9.69
C LEU A 38 12.64 -4.05 -8.39
N ASP A 39 12.59 -2.72 -8.52
CA ASP A 39 12.63 -1.77 -7.41
C ASP A 39 11.29 -1.04 -7.33
N ASP A 40 11.23 0.26 -7.63
CA ASP A 40 10.02 1.06 -7.44
C ASP A 40 9.12 1.08 -8.69
N ALA A 41 7.88 0.56 -8.59
CA ALA A 41 6.92 0.68 -9.68
C ALA A 41 6.48 2.14 -9.89
N ILE A 42 6.26 2.87 -8.79
CA ILE A 42 6.00 4.30 -8.79
C ILE A 42 6.76 4.93 -7.62
N GLU A 43 7.65 5.87 -7.91
CA GLU A 43 8.34 6.70 -6.94
C GLU A 43 7.75 8.12 -6.96
N LEU A 44 7.41 8.63 -5.78
CA LEU A 44 6.79 9.94 -5.63
C LEU A 44 7.64 10.79 -4.68
N ASN A 45 8.13 11.92 -5.17
CA ASN A 45 8.81 12.86 -4.29
C ASN A 45 7.83 13.60 -3.36
N VAL A 46 8.25 13.95 -2.14
CA VAL A 46 7.45 14.76 -1.20
C VAL A 46 6.92 16.07 -1.83
N GLY A 47 7.67 16.68 -2.74
CA GLY A 47 7.29 17.94 -3.39
C GLY A 47 6.23 17.84 -4.50
N VAL A 48 5.53 16.70 -4.65
CA VAL A 48 4.42 16.55 -5.61
C VAL A 48 3.08 16.93 -4.98
N SER A 49 2.11 17.34 -5.81
CA SER A 49 0.80 17.81 -5.33
C SER A 49 -0.34 17.52 -6.29
N ASN A 50 -1.50 17.17 -5.75
CA ASN A 50 -2.67 16.76 -6.53
C ASN A 50 -2.35 15.63 -7.52
N VAL A 51 -1.75 14.56 -7.02
CA VAL A 51 -1.42 13.36 -7.80
C VAL A 51 -2.44 12.27 -7.49
N GLU A 52 -3.00 11.65 -8.54
CA GLU A 52 -3.92 10.52 -8.43
C GLU A 52 -3.23 9.26 -8.98
N VAL A 53 -3.02 8.27 -8.11
CA VAL A 53 -2.52 6.93 -8.45
C VAL A 53 -3.65 5.95 -8.19
N GLY A 54 -4.33 5.51 -9.25
CA GLY A 54 -5.52 4.68 -9.03
C GLY A 54 -5.91 3.71 -10.13
N TYR A 55 -6.64 2.67 -9.72
CA TYR A 55 -7.10 1.59 -10.60
C TYR A 55 -5.96 0.85 -11.33
N ASN A 56 -4.73 0.93 -10.84
CA ASN A 56 -3.58 0.25 -11.45
C ASN A 56 -3.49 -1.21 -10.96
N LEU A 57 -2.96 -2.07 -11.84
CA LEU A 57 -2.43 -3.37 -11.44
C LEU A 57 -0.90 -3.24 -11.31
N ILE A 58 -0.41 -3.29 -10.08
CA ILE A 58 1.01 -3.23 -9.74
C ILE A 58 1.41 -4.64 -9.28
N TRP A 59 1.86 -5.48 -10.22
CA TRP A 59 1.90 -6.93 -10.05
C TRP A 59 3.31 -7.50 -10.19
N ARG A 60 3.74 -8.27 -9.18
CA ARG A 60 5.08 -8.87 -9.11
C ARG A 60 6.15 -7.78 -9.21
N VAL A 61 6.05 -6.78 -8.34
CA VAL A 61 7.00 -5.66 -8.26
C VAL A 61 7.88 -5.80 -7.00
N GLY A 62 8.97 -5.04 -6.91
CA GLY A 62 9.75 -4.90 -5.67
C GLY A 62 8.97 -4.08 -4.65
N SER A 63 8.78 -2.80 -4.97
CA SER A 63 7.96 -1.84 -4.25
C SER A 63 6.79 -1.35 -5.10
N GLY A 64 5.67 -1.05 -4.44
CA GLY A 64 4.44 -0.60 -5.10
C GLY A 64 4.45 0.90 -5.38
N VAL A 65 4.31 1.69 -4.32
CA VAL A 65 4.37 3.15 -4.38
C VAL A 65 5.30 3.66 -3.29
N SER A 66 6.42 4.24 -3.70
CA SER A 66 7.52 4.62 -2.82
C SER A 66 7.57 6.13 -2.61
N LEU A 67 8.05 6.52 -1.44
CA LEU A 67 8.27 7.91 -1.06
C LEU A 67 9.75 8.28 -1.23
N ASP A 68 10.02 9.25 -2.10
CA ASP A 68 11.32 9.92 -2.14
C ASP A 68 11.29 11.18 -1.27
N ALA A 69 12.00 11.11 -0.15
CA ALA A 69 12.08 12.20 0.83
C ALA A 69 12.89 13.38 0.27
N SER A 70 12.50 14.61 0.64
CA SER A 70 13.18 15.81 0.14
C SER A 70 12.98 16.98 1.07
N ASP A 71 14.05 17.72 1.39
CA ASP A 71 13.98 18.99 2.12
C ASP A 71 13.48 20.17 1.27
N SER A 72 13.17 19.91 0.00
CA SER A 72 12.71 20.92 -0.94
C SER A 72 11.34 20.54 -1.54
N GLY A 73 10.56 21.57 -1.88
CA GLY A 73 9.17 21.40 -2.29
C GLY A 73 8.21 21.43 -1.09
N GLN A 74 6.98 21.86 -1.36
CA GLN A 74 5.90 21.81 -0.38
C GLN A 74 5.08 20.56 -0.63
N PRO A 75 4.78 19.76 0.40
CA PRO A 75 3.95 18.59 0.23
C PRO A 75 2.54 18.99 -0.21
N GLY A 76 1.97 18.17 -1.07
CA GLY A 76 0.60 18.32 -1.51
C GLY A 76 -0.15 17.00 -1.57
N PRO A 77 -1.47 17.06 -1.83
CA PRO A 77 -2.32 15.87 -1.85
C PRO A 77 -1.85 14.80 -2.82
N VAL A 78 -1.68 13.56 -2.33
CA VAL A 78 -1.52 12.37 -3.17
C VAL A 78 -2.63 11.39 -2.82
N PHE A 79 -3.39 10.95 -3.81
CA PHE A 79 -4.48 9.98 -3.67
C PHE A 79 -4.03 8.65 -4.26
N ILE A 80 -3.86 7.63 -3.43
CA ILE A 80 -3.46 6.28 -3.83
C ILE A 80 -4.67 5.37 -3.59
N HIS A 81 -5.40 4.98 -4.63
CA HIS A 81 -6.65 4.24 -4.44
C HIS A 81 -7.01 3.22 -5.51
N HIS A 82 -7.78 2.21 -5.11
CA HIS A 82 -8.28 1.21 -6.05
C HIS A 82 -7.17 0.46 -6.81
N ASN A 83 -5.93 0.44 -6.28
CA ASN A 83 -4.83 -0.29 -6.87
C ASN A 83 -4.77 -1.71 -6.30
N VAL A 84 -4.43 -2.68 -7.15
CA VAL A 84 -3.91 -3.97 -6.69
C VAL A 84 -2.39 -3.86 -6.65
N ILE A 85 -1.80 -3.97 -5.47
CA ILE A 85 -0.35 -3.94 -5.24
C ILE A 85 0.07 -5.32 -4.76
N ASP A 86 0.68 -6.11 -5.64
CA ASP A 86 1.24 -7.40 -5.30
C ASP A 86 2.77 -7.36 -5.45
N ASN A 87 3.44 -7.37 -4.30
CA ASN A 87 4.89 -7.51 -4.22
C ASN A 87 5.30 -8.82 -3.51
N SER A 88 4.40 -9.81 -3.48
CA SER A 88 4.62 -11.09 -2.80
C SER A 88 5.51 -12.07 -3.58
N ALA A 89 5.75 -11.79 -4.87
CA ALA A 89 6.63 -12.59 -5.70
C ALA A 89 8.10 -12.33 -5.32
N LEU A 90 8.81 -13.39 -4.93
CA LEU A 90 10.25 -13.31 -4.70
C LEU A 90 10.97 -12.93 -5.99
N GLN A 91 11.80 -11.90 -5.90
CA GLN A 91 12.67 -11.42 -6.96
C GLN A 91 14.13 -11.55 -6.56
N ARG A 92 15.01 -11.48 -7.55
CA ARG A 92 16.44 -11.55 -7.30
C ARG A 92 16.95 -10.20 -6.81
N GLY A 93 17.04 -10.01 -5.50
CA GLY A 93 17.58 -8.79 -4.89
C GLY A 93 19.10 -8.83 -4.77
N GLY A 94 19.61 -9.73 -3.94
CA GLY A 94 21.04 -9.83 -3.62
C GLY A 94 21.86 -10.79 -4.48
N ARG A 95 23.17 -10.84 -4.20
CA ARG A 95 24.10 -11.87 -4.70
C ARG A 95 24.63 -12.71 -3.53
N PRO A 96 24.92 -14.00 -3.72
CA PRO A 96 25.62 -14.79 -2.72
C PRO A 96 26.91 -14.08 -2.27
N GLY A 97 27.15 -13.99 -0.97
CA GLY A 97 28.33 -13.33 -0.40
C GLY A 97 28.26 -11.79 -0.32
N ASN A 98 27.11 -11.17 -0.59
CA ASN A 98 26.90 -9.74 -0.35
C ASN A 98 27.06 -9.40 1.15
N PHE A 99 27.70 -8.28 1.48
CA PHE A 99 27.87 -7.79 2.85
C PHE A 99 26.55 -7.39 3.53
N ARG A 100 25.51 -7.08 2.73
CA ARG A 100 24.13 -6.87 3.20
C ARG A 100 23.22 -8.08 2.96
N ALA A 101 23.74 -9.31 2.99
CA ALA A 101 22.94 -10.51 2.68
C ALA A 101 21.71 -10.71 3.60
N ALA A 102 21.69 -10.10 4.80
CA ALA A 102 20.53 -10.10 5.67
C ALA A 102 19.39 -9.24 5.10
N ASP A 103 19.69 -8.02 4.69
CA ASP A 103 18.70 -7.07 4.14
C ASP A 103 18.40 -7.34 2.65
N TRP A 104 19.38 -7.91 1.94
CA TRP A 104 19.32 -8.25 0.52
C TRP A 104 19.70 -9.71 0.30
N PRO A 105 18.83 -10.66 0.70
CA PRO A 105 19.03 -12.06 0.37
C PRO A 105 18.90 -12.27 -1.16
N VAL A 106 19.39 -13.42 -1.63
CA VAL A 106 19.38 -13.75 -3.07
C VAL A 106 17.97 -13.66 -3.65
N TRP A 107 16.98 -14.14 -2.89
CA TRP A 107 15.57 -14.05 -3.22
C TRP A 107 14.87 -13.27 -2.12
N THR A 108 14.24 -12.16 -2.49
CA THR A 108 13.59 -11.26 -1.53
C THR A 108 12.38 -10.58 -2.16
N THR A 109 11.55 -9.98 -1.32
CA THR A 109 10.60 -8.94 -1.70
C THR A 109 11.07 -7.63 -1.09
N ILE A 110 10.59 -6.49 -1.58
CA ILE A 110 10.80 -5.19 -0.92
C ILE A 110 9.48 -4.83 -0.20
N ASP A 111 9.11 -3.56 -0.18
CA ASP A 111 8.06 -3.03 0.65
C ASP A 111 6.99 -2.44 -0.25
N PRO A 112 5.70 -2.77 -0.06
CA PRO A 112 4.64 -2.25 -0.93
C PRO A 112 4.60 -0.71 -0.92
N PHE A 113 5.04 -0.10 0.19
CA PHE A 113 5.27 1.32 0.35
C PHE A 113 6.67 1.56 0.91
N SER A 114 7.68 1.67 0.04
CA SER A 114 9.06 1.96 0.46
C SER A 114 9.25 3.45 0.74
N SER A 115 10.34 3.79 1.43
CA SER A 115 10.75 5.17 1.66
C SER A 115 12.26 5.29 1.58
N HIS A 116 12.73 6.27 0.81
CA HIS A 116 14.14 6.64 0.74
C HIS A 116 14.46 7.65 1.85
N GLU A 117 15.62 7.49 2.51
CA GLU A 117 15.72 7.91 3.91
C GLU A 117 16.04 9.38 4.18
N THR A 118 16.39 10.17 3.19
CA THR A 118 16.99 11.50 3.42
C THR A 118 16.01 12.66 3.23
N GLY A 119 15.73 13.39 4.30
CA GLY A 119 15.02 14.67 4.27
C GLY A 119 13.60 14.63 4.82
N ASN A 120 12.86 15.71 4.60
CA ASN A 120 11.45 15.81 4.97
C ASN A 120 10.61 14.71 4.29
N ARG A 121 9.74 14.05 5.07
CA ARG A 121 8.86 12.95 4.65
C ARG A 121 7.38 13.30 4.71
N ALA A 122 7.02 14.59 4.85
CA ALA A 122 5.66 15.11 5.10
C ALA A 122 4.63 14.86 3.97
N ALA A 123 4.58 13.66 3.41
CA ALA A 123 3.79 13.30 2.26
C ALA A 123 2.29 13.23 2.63
N TRP A 124 1.44 14.05 2.00
CA TRP A 124 0.00 14.09 2.29
C TRP A 124 -0.75 12.96 1.56
N TRP A 125 -0.33 11.73 1.87
CA TRP A 125 -0.83 10.51 1.27
C TRP A 125 -2.21 10.13 1.82
N ARG A 126 -3.17 10.01 0.92
CA ARG A 126 -4.50 9.42 1.17
C ARG A 126 -4.52 8.07 0.50
N ILE A 127 -4.37 7.02 1.28
CA ILE A 127 -4.27 5.64 0.81
C ILE A 127 -5.57 4.94 1.14
N TYR A 128 -6.37 4.63 0.13
CA TYR A 128 -7.68 4.06 0.38
C TYR A 128 -8.20 3.10 -0.69
N ASN A 129 -8.99 2.12 -0.28
CA ASN A 129 -9.54 1.12 -1.21
C ASN A 129 -8.46 0.43 -2.05
N ASN A 130 -7.26 0.15 -1.53
CA ASN A 130 -6.27 -0.66 -2.25
C ASN A 130 -6.30 -2.11 -1.77
N THR A 131 -5.91 -3.04 -2.62
CA THR A 131 -5.63 -4.43 -2.23
C THR A 131 -4.12 -4.65 -2.28
N ILE A 132 -3.51 -4.88 -1.12
CA ILE A 132 -2.08 -5.07 -0.96
C ILE A 132 -1.82 -6.54 -0.62
N VAL A 133 -1.05 -7.23 -1.46
CA VAL A 133 -0.58 -8.60 -1.22
C VAL A 133 0.93 -8.58 -1.09
N THR A 134 1.44 -8.93 0.07
CA THR A 134 2.85 -8.74 0.39
C THR A 134 3.43 -9.90 1.18
N ARG A 135 4.76 -10.01 1.20
CA ARG A 135 5.52 -10.92 2.07
C ARG A 135 6.46 -10.16 2.97
N GLN A 136 6.99 -10.85 3.98
CA GLN A 136 8.15 -10.37 4.71
C GLN A 136 9.31 -10.09 3.74
N SER A 137 9.80 -8.84 3.74
CA SER A 137 10.98 -8.44 2.97
C SER A 137 12.27 -8.80 3.71
N GLY A 138 13.43 -8.59 3.06
CA GLY A 138 14.72 -8.65 3.74
C GLY A 138 14.83 -7.67 4.92
N TYR A 139 14.11 -6.54 4.85
CA TYR A 139 13.95 -5.59 5.93
C TYR A 139 12.88 -6.04 6.92
N ARG A 140 13.24 -6.99 7.78
CA ARG A 140 12.32 -7.68 8.71
C ARG A 140 11.35 -6.77 9.49
N TRP A 141 11.81 -5.60 9.91
CA TRP A 141 11.01 -4.67 10.73
C TRP A 141 10.20 -3.68 9.89
N ASN A 142 10.28 -3.72 8.56
CA ASN A 142 9.50 -2.81 7.73
C ASN A 142 8.03 -3.26 7.68
N ALA A 143 7.14 -2.27 7.71
CA ALA A 143 5.71 -2.49 7.74
C ALA A 143 5.15 -2.80 6.36
N ALA A 144 4.02 -3.51 6.30
CA ALA A 144 3.24 -3.73 5.07
C ALA A 144 2.45 -2.49 4.64
N GLY A 145 2.16 -1.60 5.58
CA GLY A 145 1.55 -0.30 5.33
C GLY A 145 2.58 0.81 5.04
N PRO A 146 2.09 2.03 4.73
CA PRO A 146 2.95 3.17 4.44
C PRO A 146 3.80 3.58 5.64
N THR A 147 5.05 3.97 5.37
CA THR A 147 6.01 4.48 6.36
C THR A 147 5.41 5.59 7.23
N ALA A 148 5.75 5.60 8.51
CA ALA A 148 5.36 6.66 9.43
C ALA A 148 5.87 8.02 8.98
N VAL A 149 5.02 9.04 9.18
CA VAL A 149 5.37 10.43 8.86
C VAL A 149 4.99 11.29 10.05
N ALA A 150 5.99 11.63 10.87
CA ALA A 150 5.80 12.47 12.03
C ALA A 150 5.21 13.84 11.65
N GLY A 151 4.26 14.33 12.45
CA GLY A 151 3.66 15.65 12.30
C GLY A 151 2.81 15.84 11.04
N ASN A 152 2.19 14.78 10.51
CA ASN A 152 1.41 14.84 9.27
C ASN A 152 -0.09 14.54 9.48
N PRO A 153 -0.90 15.56 9.78
CA PRO A 153 -2.35 15.40 9.92
C PRO A 153 -3.08 15.17 8.58
N GLN A 154 -2.35 15.08 7.48
CA GLN A 154 -2.90 14.86 6.14
C GLN A 154 -2.71 13.42 5.65
N LYS A 155 -2.17 12.53 6.49
CA LYS A 155 -2.03 11.10 6.18
C LYS A 155 -3.31 10.35 6.56
N TYR A 156 -3.88 9.63 5.59
CA TYR A 156 -5.06 8.80 5.77
C TYR A 156 -4.83 7.41 5.18
N VAL A 157 -5.23 6.36 5.90
CA VAL A 157 -5.15 4.97 5.44
C VAL A 157 -6.48 4.26 5.71
N TYR A 158 -7.38 4.26 4.71
CA TYR A 158 -8.78 3.86 4.88
C TYR A 158 -9.23 2.72 3.96
N ASN A 159 -9.96 1.74 4.50
CA ASN A 159 -10.66 0.73 3.70
C ASN A 159 -9.77 -0.06 2.72
N ASN A 160 -8.48 -0.22 3.02
CA ASN A 160 -7.57 -1.07 2.25
C ASN A 160 -7.70 -2.53 2.70
N ILE A 161 -7.27 -3.47 1.86
CA ILE A 161 -7.06 -4.87 2.25
C ILE A 161 -5.55 -5.11 2.29
N PHE A 162 -5.04 -5.55 3.43
CA PHE A 162 -3.67 -6.01 3.61
C PHE A 162 -3.65 -7.51 3.77
N TYR A 163 -3.14 -8.21 2.77
CA TYR A 163 -2.96 -9.65 2.75
C TYR A 163 -1.47 -9.98 2.89
N ILE A 164 -1.06 -10.25 4.13
CA ILE A 164 0.33 -10.41 4.53
C ILE A 164 0.68 -11.90 4.59
N LEU A 165 1.58 -12.31 3.71
CA LEU A 165 2.15 -13.64 3.65
C LEU A 165 3.45 -13.72 4.49
N ASP A 166 3.65 -14.81 5.23
CA ASP A 166 4.83 -15.07 6.08
C ASP A 166 5.14 -14.09 7.22
N GLY A 167 4.11 -13.43 7.78
CA GLY A 167 4.25 -12.70 9.04
C GLY A 167 5.14 -11.45 8.99
N ARG A 168 4.49 -10.30 8.84
CA ARG A 168 5.10 -8.96 8.82
C ARG A 168 4.32 -8.02 9.72
N ILE A 169 4.95 -6.94 10.16
CA ILE A 169 4.25 -5.82 10.83
C ILE A 169 3.33 -5.15 9.82
N LEU A 170 2.10 -4.82 10.20
CA LEU A 170 1.17 -4.07 9.36
C LEU A 170 1.49 -2.58 9.37
N PHE A 171 1.47 -1.95 10.54
CA PHE A 171 1.82 -0.53 10.71
C PHE A 171 2.81 -0.35 11.86
N ARG A 172 3.63 0.69 11.75
CA ARG A 172 4.59 1.03 12.79
C ARG A 172 4.82 2.52 12.90
N ASP A 173 5.23 2.96 14.09
CA ASP A 173 5.80 4.29 14.39
C ASP A 173 4.91 5.52 14.12
N ASP A 174 3.67 5.35 13.65
CA ASP A 174 2.70 6.44 13.57
C ASP A 174 1.95 6.58 14.90
N LEU A 175 1.97 7.80 15.45
CA LEU A 175 1.26 8.14 16.68
C LEU A 175 0.01 8.95 16.37
N ALA A 176 -1.07 8.69 17.10
CA ALA A 176 -2.33 9.44 16.98
C ALA A 176 -2.16 10.93 17.30
N ALA A 177 -1.21 11.25 18.20
CA ALA A 177 -0.85 12.61 18.53
C ALA A 177 -0.28 13.41 17.34
N ASP A 178 0.27 12.72 16.33
CA ASP A 178 0.85 13.35 15.14
C ASP A 178 -0.19 13.63 14.03
N GLY A 179 -1.45 13.22 14.27
CA GLY A 179 -2.60 13.59 13.46
C GLY A 179 -2.95 12.64 12.31
N SER A 180 -2.22 11.54 12.11
CA SER A 180 -2.57 10.54 11.09
C SER A 180 -3.94 9.90 11.34
N HIS A 181 -4.53 9.31 10.30
CA HIS A 181 -5.86 8.70 10.37
C HIS A 181 -5.88 7.28 9.77
N TYR A 182 -6.39 6.32 10.55
CA TYR A 182 -6.46 4.90 10.19
C TYR A 182 -7.84 4.35 10.53
N ASP A 183 -8.55 3.75 9.58
CA ASP A 183 -9.82 3.06 9.86
C ASP A 183 -10.28 2.14 8.71
N GLY A 184 -11.12 1.16 9.04
CA GLY A 184 -11.84 0.34 8.08
C GLY A 184 -10.98 -0.63 7.27
N ASN A 185 -9.70 -0.81 7.60
CA ASN A 185 -8.83 -1.71 6.86
C ASN A 185 -9.21 -3.18 7.13
N VAL A 186 -9.07 -4.04 6.12
CA VAL A 186 -9.17 -5.50 6.25
C VAL A 186 -7.76 -6.06 6.32
N ILE A 187 -7.50 -6.91 7.30
CA ILE A 187 -6.18 -7.39 7.64
C ILE A 187 -6.23 -8.91 7.64
N TYR A 188 -5.40 -9.53 6.83
CA TYR A 188 -5.11 -10.94 6.90
C TYR A 188 -3.62 -11.14 7.02
N ARG A 189 -3.19 -11.99 7.94
CA ARG A 189 -1.78 -12.35 8.13
C ARG A 189 -1.64 -13.86 8.22
N SER A 190 -1.15 -14.50 7.16
CA SER A 190 -0.86 -15.93 7.19
C SER A 190 0.36 -16.15 8.08
N ASN A 191 0.18 -16.89 9.17
CA ASN A 191 1.16 -17.10 10.23
C ASN A 191 1.45 -15.84 11.06
N SER A 192 1.17 -15.92 12.36
CA SER A 192 1.71 -14.96 13.32
C SER A 192 3.23 -15.14 13.36
N ALA A 193 3.97 -14.20 12.75
CA ALA A 193 5.41 -14.08 13.01
C ALA A 193 5.64 -13.79 14.49
N ASP A 194 6.89 -13.84 14.93
CA ASP A 194 7.34 -13.28 16.20
C ASP A 194 7.43 -11.74 16.20
N LEU A 195 6.63 -11.10 15.33
CA LEU A 195 6.49 -9.66 15.20
C LEU A 195 5.04 -9.25 15.50
N PRO A 196 4.82 -8.16 16.25
CA PRO A 196 3.47 -7.67 16.49
C PRO A 196 2.83 -7.21 15.18
N LEU A 197 1.50 -7.23 15.12
CA LEU A 197 0.76 -6.71 13.97
C LEU A 197 0.91 -5.20 13.87
N PHE A 198 0.90 -4.51 15.02
CA PHE A 198 1.15 -3.08 15.14
C PHE A 198 2.35 -2.86 16.05
N TYR A 199 3.34 -2.08 15.64
CA TYR A 199 4.56 -1.83 16.41
C TYR A 199 4.76 -0.34 16.69
N HIS A 200 4.75 0.06 17.95
CA HIS A 200 4.87 1.47 18.35
C HIS A 200 3.86 2.36 17.59
N PHE A 201 2.57 1.99 17.67
CA PHE A 201 1.51 2.53 16.81
C PHE A 201 0.31 3.04 17.61
N GLY A 202 -0.30 4.14 17.18
CA GLY A 202 -1.44 4.75 17.85
C GLY A 202 -1.03 5.51 19.10
N ASP A 203 -1.02 4.85 20.24
CA ASP A 203 -0.59 5.39 21.53
C ASP A 203 0.91 5.12 21.81
N GLY A 204 1.63 4.52 20.85
CA GLY A 204 3.02 4.06 21.00
C GLY A 204 3.15 2.63 21.50
N GLY A 205 2.04 1.91 21.70
CA GLY A 205 2.01 0.51 22.08
C GLY A 205 2.36 -0.46 20.94
N SER A 206 2.54 -1.73 21.28
CA SER A 206 2.71 -2.83 20.32
C SER A 206 1.64 -3.89 20.56
N TYR A 207 1.01 -4.37 19.49
CA TYR A 207 -0.19 -5.20 19.55
C TYR A 207 -0.11 -6.35 18.56
N TRP A 208 -0.52 -7.54 18.98
CA TRP A 208 -0.40 -8.77 18.19
C TRP A 208 -1.60 -9.05 17.28
N SER A 209 -2.72 -8.38 17.53
CA SER A 209 -3.97 -8.48 16.77
C SER A 209 -4.68 -7.13 16.74
N LEU A 210 -5.62 -6.99 15.81
CA LEU A 210 -6.54 -5.86 15.72
C LEU A 210 -7.42 -5.76 16.97
N ASP A 211 -7.95 -6.88 17.44
CA ASP A 211 -8.78 -6.93 18.65
C ASP A 211 -8.00 -6.38 19.86
N GLU A 212 -6.72 -6.78 20.01
CA GLU A 212 -5.88 -6.26 21.08
C GLU A 212 -5.65 -4.75 20.98
N PHE A 213 -5.38 -4.24 19.77
CA PHE A 213 -5.21 -2.81 19.51
C PHE A 213 -6.48 -2.03 19.87
N GLN A 214 -7.64 -2.44 19.37
CA GLN A 214 -8.92 -1.79 19.60
C GLN A 214 -9.29 -1.76 21.10
N LEU A 215 -8.96 -2.82 21.85
CA LEU A 215 -9.24 -2.90 23.28
C LEU A 215 -8.33 -2.03 24.15
N LYS A 216 -7.07 -1.83 23.74
CA LYS A 216 -6.02 -1.28 24.63
C LYS A 216 -5.50 0.09 24.23
N ALA A 217 -5.42 0.41 22.94
CA ALA A 217 -4.73 1.61 22.47
C ALA A 217 -5.46 2.91 22.83
N GLY A 218 -6.79 2.84 23.07
CA GLY A 218 -7.57 4.01 23.50
C GLY A 218 -7.63 5.15 22.46
N VAL A 219 -7.26 4.87 21.20
CA VAL A 219 -7.29 5.83 20.09
C VAL A 219 -8.43 5.48 19.12
N GLY A 220 -8.98 6.49 18.45
CA GLY A 220 -10.07 6.33 17.47
C GLY A 220 -9.67 5.69 16.14
N TRP A 221 -8.60 4.91 16.10
CA TRP A 221 -8.10 4.25 14.89
C TRP A 221 -8.64 2.82 14.77
N GLU A 222 -8.80 2.35 13.54
CA GLU A 222 -9.25 1.00 13.17
C GLU A 222 -10.53 0.53 13.88
N GLN A 223 -11.44 1.44 14.23
CA GLN A 223 -12.71 1.13 14.92
C GLN A 223 -13.62 0.23 14.08
N THR A 224 -13.55 0.37 12.76
CA THR A 224 -14.33 -0.43 11.81
C THR A 224 -13.47 -1.46 11.07
N GLY A 225 -12.19 -1.61 11.44
CA GLY A 225 -11.28 -2.58 10.85
C GLY A 225 -11.76 -4.03 11.00
N LEU A 226 -11.25 -4.94 10.17
CA LEU A 226 -11.55 -6.37 10.22
C LEU A 226 -10.26 -7.19 10.14
N GLU A 227 -10.03 -8.12 11.06
CA GLU A 227 -8.93 -9.10 10.96
C GLU A 227 -9.48 -10.46 10.50
N ILE A 228 -9.59 -10.64 9.18
CA ILE A 228 -10.23 -11.80 8.53
C ILE A 228 -9.53 -12.14 7.21
N ASP A 229 -9.62 -13.40 6.78
CA ASP A 229 -9.23 -13.79 5.42
C ASP A 229 -10.24 -13.23 4.40
N PRO A 230 -9.82 -12.38 3.43
CA PRO A 230 -10.71 -11.88 2.38
C PRO A 230 -11.11 -12.97 1.38
N GLY A 231 -10.50 -14.15 1.42
CA GLY A 231 -10.84 -15.31 0.59
C GLY A 231 -10.36 -15.16 -0.86
N PHE A 232 -9.19 -14.54 -1.07
CA PHE A 232 -8.60 -14.42 -2.40
C PHE A 232 -8.27 -15.77 -3.02
N ARG A 233 -8.23 -15.81 -4.35
CA ARG A 233 -7.78 -16.98 -5.11
C ARG A 233 -6.35 -16.72 -5.59
N LEU A 234 -5.42 -16.68 -4.65
CA LEU A 234 -3.99 -16.51 -4.95
C LEU A 234 -3.43 -17.81 -5.56
N GLY A 235 -2.55 -17.68 -6.55
CA GLY A 235 -2.03 -18.82 -7.31
C GLY A 235 -2.09 -18.66 -8.83
N ILE A 236 -2.30 -17.45 -9.34
CA ILE A 236 -2.32 -17.17 -10.77
C ILE A 236 -0.92 -17.41 -11.34
N SER A 237 -0.76 -18.47 -12.11
CA SER A 237 0.50 -18.82 -12.75
C SER A 237 0.94 -17.70 -13.71
N PRO A 238 2.24 -17.33 -13.74
CA PRO A 238 2.79 -16.41 -14.74
C PRO A 238 2.55 -16.84 -16.18
N ALA A 239 2.24 -18.12 -16.42
CA ALA A 239 1.86 -18.63 -17.74
C ALA A 239 0.52 -18.06 -18.27
N PHE A 240 -0.33 -17.51 -17.40
CA PHE A 240 -1.61 -16.86 -17.73
C PHE A 240 -1.51 -15.32 -17.87
N SER A 241 -0.29 -14.77 -17.83
CA SER A 241 0.04 -13.32 -17.66
C SER A 241 -0.42 -12.32 -18.74
N ARG A 242 -1.32 -12.67 -19.67
CA ARG A 242 -1.79 -11.72 -20.71
C ARG A 242 -3.22 -11.23 -20.55
N ASP A 243 -4.03 -11.86 -19.69
CA ASP A 243 -5.38 -11.37 -19.41
C ASP A 243 -5.42 -10.64 -18.06
N LEU A 244 -5.33 -9.31 -18.14
CA LEU A 244 -5.43 -8.39 -17.00
C LEU A 244 -6.66 -8.68 -16.14
N ARG A 245 -7.79 -9.00 -16.77
CA ARG A 245 -9.04 -9.26 -16.06
C ARG A 245 -8.92 -10.53 -15.24
N THR A 246 -8.40 -11.61 -15.82
CA THR A 246 -8.16 -12.85 -15.08
C THR A 246 -7.23 -12.62 -13.89
N ILE A 247 -6.18 -11.79 -14.04
CA ILE A 247 -5.29 -11.45 -12.92
C ILE A 247 -6.06 -10.73 -11.82
N LEU A 248 -6.77 -9.65 -12.17
CA LEU A 248 -7.55 -8.85 -11.21
C LEU A 248 -8.61 -9.70 -10.47
N GLU A 249 -9.32 -10.59 -11.17
CA GLU A 249 -10.33 -11.44 -10.55
C GLU A 249 -9.78 -12.34 -9.42
N GLY A 250 -8.51 -12.73 -9.46
CA GLY A 250 -7.91 -13.49 -8.35
C GLY A 250 -7.73 -12.68 -7.06
N TYR A 251 -7.66 -11.35 -7.16
CA TYR A 251 -7.61 -10.41 -6.03
C TYR A 251 -8.99 -9.90 -5.60
N ARG A 252 -10.07 -10.40 -6.19
CA ARG A 252 -11.41 -10.05 -5.72
C ARG A 252 -11.70 -10.78 -4.41
N PRO A 253 -12.13 -10.09 -3.34
CA PRO A 253 -12.57 -10.76 -2.12
C PRO A 253 -13.72 -11.72 -2.42
N THR A 254 -13.80 -12.82 -1.66
CA THR A 254 -14.96 -13.72 -1.66
C THR A 254 -15.69 -13.74 -0.32
N GLU A 255 -15.07 -13.23 0.73
CA GLU A 255 -15.67 -13.03 2.05
C GLU A 255 -16.63 -11.82 2.03
N ALA A 256 -17.91 -12.08 2.34
CA ALA A 256 -18.98 -11.08 2.26
C ALA A 256 -18.76 -9.88 3.18
N ARG A 257 -18.11 -10.08 4.34
CA ARG A 257 -17.80 -8.99 5.29
C ARG A 257 -16.84 -7.94 4.73
N VAL A 258 -16.09 -8.24 3.68
CA VAL A 258 -15.22 -7.26 3.00
C VAL A 258 -16.06 -6.24 2.19
N PHE A 259 -17.29 -6.60 1.84
CA PHE A 259 -18.22 -5.76 1.07
C PHE A 259 -19.15 -4.93 1.98
N THR A 260 -18.70 -4.57 3.18
CA THR A 260 -19.38 -3.64 4.06
C THR A 260 -18.69 -2.28 4.06
N THR A 261 -19.45 -1.23 4.37
CA THR A 261 -18.89 0.09 4.64
C THR A 261 -17.87 -0.01 5.79
N GLY A 262 -16.65 0.48 5.59
CA GLY A 262 -15.66 0.69 6.65
C GLY A 262 -15.65 2.16 7.07
N ALA A 263 -14.48 2.80 7.01
CA ALA A 263 -14.32 4.22 7.24
C ALA A 263 -15.18 5.05 6.26
N SER A 264 -15.77 6.13 6.76
CA SER A 264 -16.59 7.03 5.94
C SER A 264 -15.74 8.03 5.16
N TYR A 265 -16.12 8.28 3.90
CA TYR A 265 -15.55 9.34 3.05
C TYR A 265 -16.36 10.65 3.08
N ALA A 266 -17.39 10.74 3.92
CA ALA A 266 -18.28 11.90 3.95
C ALA A 266 -17.48 13.20 4.18
N GLY A 267 -17.66 14.18 3.27
CA GLY A 267 -17.00 15.48 3.35
C GLY A 267 -15.55 15.52 2.85
N LEU A 268 -14.94 14.38 2.52
CA LEU A 268 -13.55 14.32 2.05
C LEU A 268 -13.39 14.74 0.58
N ASN A 269 -14.40 14.48 -0.26
CA ASN A 269 -14.40 14.79 -1.70
C ASN A 269 -13.18 14.22 -2.46
N TRP A 270 -12.67 13.05 -2.06
CA TRP A 270 -11.54 12.40 -2.72
C TRP A 270 -11.97 11.68 -4.01
N PRO A 271 -11.09 11.58 -5.02
CA PRO A 271 -11.39 10.85 -6.26
C PRO A 271 -11.78 9.40 -5.98
N GLY A 272 -12.60 8.81 -6.84
CA GLY A 272 -12.98 7.39 -6.73
C GLY A 272 -13.78 6.99 -5.48
N THR A 273 -14.23 7.92 -4.62
CA THR A 273 -15.03 7.59 -3.41
C THR A 273 -16.55 7.59 -3.64
N GLY A 274 -17.01 8.12 -4.77
CA GLY A 274 -18.44 8.23 -5.10
C GLY A 274 -19.11 6.86 -5.20
N GLY A 275 -20.06 6.58 -4.30
CA GLY A 275 -20.85 5.33 -4.31
C GLY A 275 -20.07 4.08 -3.87
N VAL A 276 -18.86 4.22 -3.32
CA VAL A 276 -18.07 3.09 -2.84
C VAL A 276 -18.57 2.63 -1.47
N SER A 277 -18.98 1.37 -1.40
CA SER A 277 -19.50 0.72 -0.17
C SER A 277 -18.75 -0.58 0.16
N TYR A 278 -17.55 -0.75 -0.37
CA TYR A 278 -16.72 -1.94 -0.20
C TYR A 278 -15.29 -1.54 0.20
N ARG A 279 -14.50 -2.52 0.63
CA ARG A 279 -13.08 -2.36 0.99
C ARG A 279 -12.20 -3.01 -0.06
N GLY A 280 -10.98 -2.51 -0.20
CA GLY A 280 -10.02 -2.97 -1.20
C GLY A 280 -10.29 -2.43 -2.60
N ALA A 281 -9.51 -2.94 -3.56
CA ALA A 281 -9.44 -2.40 -4.92
C ALA A 281 -10.63 -2.75 -5.80
N LEU A 282 -11.23 -3.90 -5.56
CA LEU A 282 -12.21 -4.48 -6.45
C LEU A 282 -13.59 -4.54 -5.79
N PRO A 283 -14.65 -4.11 -6.50
CA PRO A 283 -16.01 -4.15 -5.98
C PRO A 283 -16.54 -5.60 -5.87
N PRO A 284 -17.74 -5.81 -5.33
CA PRO A 284 -18.48 -7.07 -5.54
C PRO A 284 -18.62 -7.42 -7.03
N VAL A 285 -18.81 -8.71 -7.34
CA VAL A 285 -19.07 -9.16 -8.72
C VAL A 285 -20.30 -8.44 -9.28
N GLY A 286 -20.22 -7.99 -10.53
CA GLY A 286 -21.31 -7.30 -11.23
C GLY A 286 -21.32 -5.77 -11.09
N LEU A 287 -20.37 -5.19 -10.35
CA LEU A 287 -20.23 -3.75 -10.14
C LEU A 287 -18.92 -3.18 -10.73
N TRP A 288 -18.38 -3.80 -11.79
CA TRP A 288 -17.19 -3.27 -12.46
C TRP A 288 -17.47 -1.87 -13.04
N PRO A 289 -16.64 -0.87 -12.72
CA PRO A 289 -16.65 0.42 -13.42
C PRO A 289 -16.06 0.31 -14.85
#